data_AF-A0A7S0S259-F1
#
_entry.id   AF-A0A7S0S259-F1
#
_cell.length_a   1.000
_cell.length_b   1.000
_cell.length_c   1.000
_cell.angle_alpha   90.00
_cell.angle_beta   90.00
_cell.angle_gamma   90.00
#
_symmetry.space_group_name_H-M   'P 1'
#
loop_
_entity.id
_entity.type
_entity.pdbx_description
1 polymer ?
#
loop_
_entity_poly.entity_id
_entity_poly.type
_entity_poly.pdbx_seq_one_letter_code
_entity_poly.pdbx_strand_id
1 'polypeptide(L)'
;GLGPAAWAARLHAAARAVLDRHGPIAVMFLPIHAFWAVWAVSIALAPGPHWSVAAWLAALPLYYAATSAREPQHTGARTWPRFRAWFSDHVEASLAAWFGGVQVVRDWEGPPPDPSHRYILGFHPHGLYPTGAGYLPLLPSFRAAMPGLTPITLTASVLFYVPAIKDLSAWLGFRQVTRRTFARALREHGAVVMCPGGQAELVYAHRAHRPQPPPAPPPSSCEPAGTTDHVSGAEGKAWALPSNQPGGADSADSSGIASGTRGGLPHVASSASVSSSGAGSDANDAPSAAGSSSSDDAGSSDGGGGGGGGGG
;
A
#
# COMPACT_ATOMS: atom_id res chain seq x y z
N GLY A 1 20.48 -39.64 31.70
CA GLY A 1 20.19 -38.26 31.26
C GLY A 1 20.53 -38.14 29.79
N LEU A 2 19.81 -37.32 29.02
CA LEU A 2 20.16 -37.05 27.62
C LEU A 2 21.55 -36.41 27.55
N GLY A 3 22.38 -36.85 26.61
CA GLY A 3 23.69 -36.24 26.37
C GLY A 3 23.59 -34.80 25.85
N PRO A 4 24.69 -34.02 25.91
CA PRO A 4 24.71 -32.61 25.50
C PRO A 4 24.19 -32.36 24.08
N ALA A 5 24.53 -33.22 23.12
CA ALA A 5 24.06 -33.12 21.74
C ALA A 5 22.54 -33.30 21.60
N ALA A 6 21.95 -34.21 22.37
CA ALA A 6 20.51 -34.42 22.37
C ALA A 6 19.76 -33.24 23.01
N TRP A 7 20.34 -32.61 24.02
CA TRP A 7 19.81 -31.36 24.58
C TRP A 7 19.86 -30.21 23.59
N ALA A 8 20.99 -30.01 22.91
CA ALA A 8 21.12 -28.99 21.87
C ALA A 8 20.10 -29.18 20.73
N ALA A 9 19.92 -30.42 20.26
CA ALA A 9 18.92 -30.74 19.23
C ALA A 9 17.48 -30.44 19.68
N ARG A 10 17.13 -30.76 20.94
CA ARG A 10 15.81 -30.46 21.50
C ARG A 10 15.58 -28.95 21.64
N LEU A 11 16.57 -28.20 22.12
CA LEU A 11 16.47 -26.75 22.24
C LEU A 11 16.32 -26.10 20.87
N HIS A 12 17.08 -26.55 19.87
CA HIS A 12 16.97 -26.06 18.50
C HIS A 12 15.59 -26.36 17.89
N ALA A 13 15.06 -27.57 18.10
CA ALA A 13 13.72 -27.93 17.64
C ALA A 13 12.63 -27.10 18.32
N ALA A 14 12.73 -26.88 19.63
CA ALA A 14 11.79 -26.05 20.38
C ALA A 14 11.84 -24.59 19.92
N ALA A 15 13.04 -24.03 19.75
CA ALA A 15 13.22 -22.67 19.25
C ALA A 15 12.64 -22.49 17.84
N ARG A 16 12.86 -23.46 16.93
CA ARG A 16 12.24 -23.45 15.61
C ARG A 16 10.72 -23.52 15.68
N ALA A 17 10.16 -24.40 16.49
CA ALA A 17 8.70 -24.49 16.64
C ALA A 17 8.07 -23.17 17.12
N VAL A 18 8.73 -22.45 18.04
CA VAL A 18 8.30 -21.12 18.49
C VAL A 18 8.42 -20.09 17.36
N LEU A 19 9.55 -20.08 16.65
CA LEU A 19 9.78 -19.18 15.51
C LEU A 19 8.76 -19.42 14.40
N ASP A 20 8.48 -20.66 14.06
CA ASP A 20 7.54 -21.04 13.02
C ASP A 20 6.10 -20.68 13.42
N ARG A 21 5.75 -20.85 14.70
CA ARG A 21 4.40 -20.50 15.20
C ARG A 21 4.16 -18.99 15.30
N HIS A 22 5.13 -18.21 15.77
CA HIS A 22 4.93 -16.78 16.09
C HIS A 22 5.64 -15.84 15.12
N GLY A 23 6.62 -16.33 14.38
CA GLY A 23 7.48 -15.56 13.48
C GLY A 23 6.71 -14.80 12.41
N PRO A 24 5.77 -15.42 11.66
CA PRO A 24 5.01 -14.69 10.64
C PRO A 24 4.30 -13.45 11.18
N ILE A 25 3.66 -13.55 12.35
CA ILE A 25 3.01 -12.41 13.02
C ILE A 25 4.04 -11.39 13.50
N ALA A 26 5.11 -11.85 14.15
CA ALA A 26 6.19 -10.97 14.58
C ALA A 26 6.76 -10.17 13.38
N VAL A 27 6.97 -10.82 12.24
CA VAL A 27 7.49 -10.16 11.04
C VAL A 27 6.46 -9.20 10.41
N MET A 28 5.16 -9.49 10.48
CA MET A 28 4.14 -8.55 10.00
C MET A 28 4.07 -7.26 10.83
N PHE A 29 4.23 -7.35 12.15
CA PHE A 29 3.97 -6.22 13.05
C PHE A 29 5.22 -5.55 13.62
N LEU A 30 6.31 -6.26 13.91
CA LEU A 30 7.49 -5.67 14.55
C LEU A 30 8.26 -4.65 13.70
N PRO A 31 8.42 -4.76 12.37
CA PRO A 31 9.30 -3.87 11.61
C PRO A 31 8.96 -2.39 11.76
N ILE A 32 7.68 -2.03 11.77
CA ILE A 32 7.25 -0.63 11.94
C ILE A 32 7.55 -0.13 13.36
N HIS A 33 7.34 -0.98 14.39
CA HIS A 33 7.66 -0.64 15.77
C HIS A 33 9.16 -0.50 15.98
N ALA A 34 9.96 -1.39 15.38
CA ALA A 34 11.41 -1.31 15.41
C ALA A 34 11.91 -0.04 14.73
N PHE A 35 11.35 0.33 13.59
CA PHE A 35 11.68 1.58 12.91
C PHE A 35 11.41 2.79 13.80
N TRP A 36 10.20 2.90 14.37
CA TRP A 36 9.84 4.01 15.25
C TRP A 36 10.66 4.03 16.54
N ALA A 37 10.98 2.86 17.11
CA ALA A 37 11.84 2.77 18.28
C ALA A 37 13.26 3.25 17.98
N VAL A 38 13.87 2.82 16.86
CA VAL A 38 15.20 3.29 16.44
C VAL A 38 15.18 4.79 16.16
N TRP A 39 14.14 5.30 15.51
CA TRP A 39 13.96 6.72 15.28
C TRP A 39 13.86 7.50 16.59
N ALA A 40 13.00 7.08 17.52
CA ALA A 40 12.84 7.73 18.83
C ALA A 40 14.13 7.68 19.66
N VAL A 41 14.79 6.52 19.74
CA VAL A 41 16.06 6.35 20.46
C VAL A 41 17.16 7.23 19.85
N SER A 42 17.22 7.34 18.53
CA SER A 42 18.21 8.18 17.86
C SER A 42 18.05 9.66 18.21
N ILE A 43 16.83 10.14 18.48
CA ILE A 43 16.55 11.51 18.91
C ILE A 43 16.86 11.67 20.40
N ALA A 44 16.47 10.70 21.22
CA ALA A 44 16.63 10.75 22.67
C ALA A 44 18.09 10.67 23.12
N LEU A 45 18.93 9.90 22.41
CA LEU A 45 20.32 9.66 22.80
C LEU A 45 21.34 10.54 22.07
N ALA A 46 20.92 11.30 21.05
CA ALA A 46 21.84 12.19 20.35
C ALA A 46 22.23 13.40 21.20
N PRO A 47 23.46 13.94 21.05
CA PRO A 47 23.87 15.17 21.73
C PRO A 47 22.96 16.38 21.45
N GLY A 48 22.22 16.35 20.34
CA GLY A 48 21.15 17.30 20.03
C GLY A 48 20.33 16.83 18.82
N PRO A 49 19.09 17.34 18.62
CA PRO A 49 18.17 16.84 17.60
C PRO A 49 18.70 17.01 16.17
N HIS A 50 19.53 18.02 15.92
CA HIS A 50 20.14 18.26 14.61
C HIS A 50 21.12 17.14 14.20
N TRP A 51 21.80 16.49 15.16
CA TRP A 51 22.67 15.34 14.87
C TRP A 51 21.86 14.14 14.40
N SER A 52 20.74 13.84 15.06
CA SER A 52 19.82 12.78 14.63
C SER A 52 19.27 13.10 13.25
N VAL A 53 18.80 14.33 13.02
CA VAL A 53 18.28 14.75 11.72
C VAL A 53 19.34 14.61 10.63
N ALA A 54 20.57 15.08 10.85
CA ALA A 54 21.67 14.93 9.91
C ALA A 54 21.98 13.45 9.62
N ALA A 55 22.01 12.60 10.65
CA ALA A 55 22.22 11.16 10.50
C ALA A 55 21.11 10.50 9.66
N TRP A 56 19.84 10.83 9.89
CA TRP A 56 18.72 10.31 9.09
C TRP A 56 18.73 10.84 7.65
N LEU A 57 19.05 12.12 7.45
CA LEU A 57 19.19 12.72 6.13
C LEU A 57 20.35 12.10 5.33
N ALA A 58 21.40 11.64 5.99
CA ALA A 58 22.48 10.89 5.35
C ALA A 58 22.10 9.41 5.12
N ALA A 59 21.49 8.76 6.11
CA ALA A 59 21.23 7.32 6.09
C ALA A 59 20.08 6.92 5.15
N LEU A 60 18.97 7.69 5.12
CA LEU A 60 17.80 7.32 4.30
C LEU A 60 18.11 7.31 2.81
N PRO A 61 18.76 8.33 2.20
CA PRO A 61 19.11 8.28 0.78
C PRO A 61 19.99 7.08 0.42
N LEU A 62 20.98 6.76 1.27
CA LEU A 62 21.83 5.58 1.07
C LEU A 62 21.02 4.28 1.15
N TYR A 63 20.13 4.18 2.13
CA TYR A 63 19.19 3.07 2.26
C TYR A 63 18.30 2.93 1.02
N TYR A 64 17.67 4.01 0.54
CA TYR A 64 16.81 3.95 -0.65
C TYR A 64 17.61 3.67 -1.92
N ALA A 65 18.82 4.22 -2.07
CA ALA A 65 19.69 3.91 -3.19
C ALA A 65 20.00 2.41 -3.24
N ALA A 66 20.36 1.81 -2.10
CA ALA A 66 20.66 0.38 -2.00
C ALA A 66 19.42 -0.51 -2.20
N THR A 67 18.25 -0.08 -1.71
CA THR A 67 17.04 -0.92 -1.64
C THR A 67 16.03 -0.68 -2.76
N SER A 68 16.19 0.39 -3.57
CA SER A 68 15.33 0.72 -4.72
C SER A 68 15.95 0.37 -6.08
N ALA A 69 17.17 -0.18 -6.09
CA ALA A 69 17.83 -0.63 -7.32
C ALA A 69 16.95 -1.62 -8.10
N ARG A 70 16.84 -1.43 -9.42
CA ARG A 70 15.97 -2.22 -10.33
C ARG A 70 14.47 -2.13 -10.01
N GLU A 71 14.05 -1.05 -9.36
CA GLU A 71 12.64 -0.74 -9.08
C GLU A 71 11.85 -1.95 -8.49
N PRO A 72 12.21 -2.48 -7.31
CA PRO A 72 11.63 -3.72 -6.78
C PRO A 72 10.09 -3.67 -6.66
N GLN A 73 9.54 -2.48 -6.43
CA GLN A 73 8.10 -2.22 -6.39
C GLN A 73 7.38 -2.55 -7.72
N HIS A 74 8.09 -2.51 -8.85
CA HIS A 74 7.58 -2.87 -10.17
C HIS A 74 7.99 -4.28 -10.60
N THR A 75 9.23 -4.67 -10.27
CA THR A 75 9.90 -5.83 -10.88
C THR A 75 9.89 -7.07 -9.99
N GLY A 76 9.68 -6.91 -8.68
CA GLY A 76 9.89 -7.97 -7.70
C GLY A 76 11.37 -8.34 -7.52
N ALA A 77 12.33 -7.50 -7.95
CA ALA A 77 13.77 -7.80 -7.95
C ALA A 77 14.37 -8.12 -6.56
N ARG A 78 13.67 -7.77 -5.48
CA ARG A 78 14.04 -8.07 -4.10
C ARG A 78 13.15 -9.12 -3.44
N THR A 79 12.37 -9.88 -4.21
CA THR A 79 11.66 -11.05 -3.69
C THR A 79 12.67 -11.98 -3.04
N TRP A 80 12.39 -12.45 -1.84
CA TRP A 80 13.24 -13.40 -1.12
C TRP A 80 12.54 -14.76 -1.09
N PRO A 81 12.87 -15.70 -2.00
CA PRO A 81 12.08 -16.92 -2.18
C PRO A 81 12.02 -17.80 -0.92
N ARG A 82 13.15 -17.96 -0.21
CA ARG A 82 13.20 -18.77 1.01
C ARG A 82 12.37 -18.16 2.13
N PHE A 83 12.45 -16.85 2.32
CA PHE A 83 11.66 -16.15 3.31
C PHE A 83 10.16 -16.17 2.97
N ARG A 84 9.80 -15.94 1.71
CA ARG A 84 8.41 -16.05 1.23
C ARG A 84 7.84 -17.46 1.43
N ALA A 85 8.62 -18.50 1.12
CA ALA A 85 8.21 -19.89 1.32
C ALA A 85 8.00 -20.19 2.81
N TRP A 86 8.97 -19.84 3.66
CA TRP A 86 8.84 -19.97 5.11
C TRP A 86 7.60 -19.22 5.63
N PHE A 87 7.38 -17.98 5.20
CA PHE A 87 6.21 -17.21 5.61
C PHE A 87 4.92 -17.91 5.16
N SER A 88 4.85 -18.35 3.89
CA SER A 88 3.70 -19.04 3.31
C SER A 88 3.38 -20.35 4.02
N ASP A 89 4.37 -21.12 4.45
CA ASP A 89 4.15 -22.41 5.10
C ASP A 89 3.66 -22.27 6.54
N HIS A 90 3.87 -21.11 7.18
CA HIS A 90 3.60 -20.92 8.61
C HIS A 90 2.51 -19.89 8.93
N VAL A 91 2.24 -18.94 8.03
CA VAL A 91 1.34 -17.80 8.31
C VAL A 91 -0.06 -18.25 8.74
N GLU A 92 -0.61 -19.32 8.15
CA GLU A 92 -1.95 -19.81 8.50
C GLU A 92 -2.01 -20.37 9.93
N ALA A 93 -1.00 -21.14 10.35
CA ALA A 93 -0.90 -21.63 11.72
C ALA A 93 -0.68 -20.48 12.71
N SER A 94 0.08 -19.45 12.32
CA SER A 94 0.26 -18.27 13.14
C SER A 94 -1.03 -17.45 13.27
N LEU A 95 -1.78 -17.25 12.19
CA LEU A 95 -3.09 -16.60 12.23
C LEU A 95 -4.04 -17.36 13.18
N ALA A 96 -4.08 -18.70 13.06
CA ALA A 96 -4.85 -19.56 13.95
C ALA A 96 -4.50 -19.36 15.44
N ALA A 97 -3.21 -19.22 15.75
CA ALA A 97 -2.73 -19.05 17.12
C ALA A 97 -3.03 -17.66 17.73
N TRP A 98 -3.11 -16.60 16.91
CA TRP A 98 -3.22 -15.22 17.39
C TRP A 98 -4.62 -14.62 17.21
N PHE A 99 -5.33 -14.98 16.14
CA PHE A 99 -6.59 -14.36 15.74
C PHE A 99 -7.75 -15.36 15.63
N GLY A 100 -7.50 -16.64 15.92
CA GLY A 100 -8.42 -17.73 15.62
C GLY A 100 -8.22 -18.29 14.21
N GLY A 101 -8.83 -19.44 13.94
CA GLY A 101 -8.67 -20.14 12.66
C GLY A 101 -9.16 -19.32 11.47
N VAL A 102 -8.45 -19.41 10.35
CA VAL A 102 -8.92 -18.92 9.05
C VAL A 102 -9.27 -20.12 8.17
N GLN A 103 -10.35 -20.02 7.41
CA GLN A 103 -10.76 -21.05 6.46
C GLN A 103 -10.92 -20.40 5.09
N VAL A 104 -10.18 -20.89 4.10
CA VAL A 104 -10.39 -20.52 2.70
C VAL A 104 -11.43 -21.46 2.11
N VAL A 105 -12.59 -20.91 1.74
CA VAL A 105 -13.69 -21.65 1.13
C VAL A 105 -13.79 -21.25 -0.34
N ARG A 106 -13.84 -22.24 -1.22
CA ARG A 106 -14.13 -22.04 -2.64
C ARG A 106 -15.63 -22.22 -2.86
N ASP A 107 -16.34 -21.10 -2.90
CA ASP A 107 -17.80 -21.04 -2.99
C ASP A 107 -18.31 -20.97 -4.44
N TRP A 108 -17.79 -21.83 -5.32
CA TRP A 108 -18.22 -21.88 -6.73
C TRP A 108 -18.22 -23.32 -7.22
N GLU A 109 -19.22 -23.68 -8.04
CA GLU A 109 -19.49 -25.08 -8.38
C GLU A 109 -18.66 -25.65 -9.55
N GLY A 110 -17.97 -24.84 -10.33
CA GLY A 110 -17.23 -25.37 -11.49
C GLY A 110 -15.81 -25.84 -11.18
N PRO A 111 -15.01 -26.11 -12.23
CA PRO A 111 -13.68 -26.70 -12.06
C PRO A 111 -12.70 -25.76 -11.34
N PRO A 112 -11.58 -26.31 -10.82
CA PRO A 112 -10.45 -25.50 -10.40
C PRO A 112 -9.99 -24.57 -11.53
N PRO A 113 -9.38 -23.41 -11.20
CA PRO A 113 -8.80 -22.52 -12.20
C PRO A 113 -7.76 -23.26 -13.06
N ASP A 114 -7.81 -23.09 -14.38
CA ASP A 114 -6.78 -23.60 -15.30
C ASP A 114 -5.56 -22.66 -15.27
N PRO A 115 -4.37 -23.12 -14.81
CA PRO A 115 -3.17 -22.29 -14.74
C PRO A 115 -2.67 -21.74 -16.08
N SER A 116 -3.18 -22.24 -17.22
CA SER A 116 -2.88 -21.71 -18.56
C SER A 116 -3.52 -20.33 -18.81
N HIS A 117 -4.58 -20.00 -18.06
CA HIS A 117 -5.28 -18.72 -18.16
C HIS A 117 -4.67 -17.64 -17.27
N ARG A 118 -5.06 -16.40 -17.55
CA ARG A 118 -4.68 -15.24 -16.75
C ARG A 118 -5.81 -14.82 -15.82
N TYR A 119 -5.48 -14.58 -14.54
CA TYR A 119 -6.45 -14.27 -13.50
C TYR A 119 -6.21 -12.91 -12.85
N ILE A 120 -7.31 -12.19 -12.62
CA ILE A 120 -7.34 -10.95 -11.86
C ILE A 120 -8.28 -11.18 -10.68
N LEU A 121 -7.73 -11.21 -9.47
CA LEU A 121 -8.48 -11.47 -8.25
C LEU A 121 -8.75 -10.15 -7.51
N GLY A 122 -10.00 -9.95 -7.12
CA GLY A 122 -10.42 -8.84 -6.26
C GLY A 122 -10.54 -9.28 -4.80
N PHE A 123 -9.86 -8.60 -3.89
CA PHE A 123 -10.01 -8.80 -2.45
C PHE A 123 -11.06 -7.83 -1.88
N HIS A 124 -12.10 -8.35 -1.23
CA HIS A 124 -13.16 -7.55 -0.60
C HIS A 124 -13.53 -8.16 0.76
N PRO A 125 -13.82 -7.36 1.81
CA PRO A 125 -13.95 -5.89 1.82
C PRO A 125 -12.63 -5.12 1.89
N HIS A 126 -12.65 -3.86 1.41
CA HIS A 126 -11.54 -2.93 1.58
C HIS A 126 -11.58 -2.34 3.00
N GLY A 127 -10.79 -2.89 3.92
CA GLY A 127 -10.56 -2.29 5.25
C GLY A 127 -9.57 -1.12 5.20
N LEU A 128 -9.37 -0.42 6.33
CA LEU A 128 -8.38 0.69 6.42
C LEU A 128 -6.98 0.20 6.05
N TYR A 129 -6.65 -1.01 6.50
CA TYR A 129 -5.45 -1.74 6.14
C TYR A 129 -5.85 -3.15 5.67
N PRO A 130 -6.03 -3.39 4.35
CA PRO A 130 -6.45 -4.68 3.84
C PRO A 130 -5.26 -5.67 3.83
N THR A 131 -4.65 -5.90 5.00
CA THR A 131 -3.50 -6.81 5.17
C THR A 131 -3.83 -8.24 4.75
N GLY A 132 -5.11 -8.62 4.84
CA GLY A 132 -5.65 -9.86 4.29
C GLY A 132 -5.33 -10.08 2.83
N ALA A 133 -5.39 -9.05 1.98
CA ALA A 133 -5.01 -9.15 0.57
C ALA A 133 -3.53 -9.54 0.39
N GLY A 134 -2.68 -9.19 1.36
CA GLY A 134 -1.25 -9.52 1.38
C GLY A 134 -0.99 -11.00 1.66
N TYR A 135 -1.57 -11.55 2.73
CA TYR A 135 -1.27 -12.91 3.15
C TYR A 135 -2.20 -13.97 2.58
N LEU A 136 -3.42 -13.63 2.14
CA LEU A 136 -4.40 -14.59 1.62
C LEU A 136 -3.82 -15.48 0.50
N PRO A 137 -3.12 -14.96 -0.52
CA PRO A 137 -2.52 -15.79 -1.57
C PRO A 137 -1.34 -16.65 -1.09
N LEU A 138 -0.81 -16.34 0.10
CA LEU A 138 0.30 -17.05 0.72
C LEU A 138 -0.19 -18.15 1.67
N LEU A 139 -1.50 -18.28 1.91
CA LEU A 139 -2.03 -19.32 2.79
C LEU A 139 -1.89 -20.72 2.13
N PRO A 140 -1.49 -21.75 2.88
CA PRO A 140 -1.59 -23.15 2.44
C PRO A 140 -3.00 -23.53 1.97
N SER A 141 -4.04 -23.14 2.70
CA SER A 141 -5.43 -23.39 2.29
C SER A 141 -5.83 -22.66 0.99
N PHE A 142 -5.29 -21.47 0.72
CA PHE A 142 -5.49 -20.81 -0.57
C PHE A 142 -4.84 -21.61 -1.71
N ARG A 143 -3.60 -22.09 -1.53
CA ARG A 143 -2.93 -22.94 -2.51
C ARG A 143 -3.71 -24.23 -2.78
N ALA A 144 -4.35 -24.78 -1.75
CA ALA A 144 -5.22 -25.95 -1.89
C ALA A 144 -6.54 -25.63 -2.63
N ALA A 145 -7.13 -24.47 -2.35
CA ALA A 145 -8.39 -24.03 -2.97
C ALA A 145 -8.22 -23.58 -4.43
N MET A 146 -7.05 -23.01 -4.77
CA MET A 146 -6.73 -22.45 -6.09
C MET A 146 -5.42 -23.05 -6.61
N PRO A 147 -5.39 -24.37 -6.92
CA PRO A 147 -4.16 -25.06 -7.27
C PRO A 147 -3.53 -24.48 -8.54
N GLY A 148 -2.21 -24.34 -8.56
CA GLY A 148 -1.45 -23.83 -9.69
C GLY A 148 -1.47 -22.30 -9.86
N LEU A 149 -2.30 -21.57 -9.10
CA LEU A 149 -2.25 -20.11 -9.08
C LEU A 149 -1.27 -19.61 -8.02
N THR A 150 -0.42 -18.67 -8.41
CA THR A 150 0.50 -17.95 -7.51
C THR A 150 0.31 -16.43 -7.62
N PRO A 151 -0.85 -15.88 -7.21
CA PRO A 151 -1.16 -14.49 -7.44
C PRO A 151 -0.13 -13.54 -6.82
N ILE A 152 0.28 -12.53 -7.59
CA ILE A 152 1.08 -11.42 -7.08
C ILE A 152 0.16 -10.38 -6.45
N THR A 153 0.34 -10.11 -5.17
CA THR A 153 -0.39 -9.05 -4.48
C THR A 153 0.09 -7.68 -4.94
N LEU A 154 -0.84 -6.90 -5.48
CA LEU A 154 -0.66 -5.50 -5.82
C LEU A 154 -1.18 -4.64 -4.67
N THR A 155 -0.34 -3.72 -4.20
CA THR A 155 -0.55 -2.95 -2.97
C THR A 155 -0.38 -1.45 -3.23
N ALA A 156 -0.83 -0.61 -2.31
CA ALA A 156 -0.66 0.84 -2.40
C ALA A 156 0.83 1.24 -2.45
N SER A 157 1.16 2.28 -3.20
CA SER A 157 2.54 2.79 -3.35
C SER A 157 3.17 3.20 -2.01
N VAL A 158 2.37 3.62 -1.03
CA VAL A 158 2.82 4.00 0.32
C VAL A 158 3.64 2.90 1.02
N LEU A 159 3.36 1.62 0.77
CA LEU A 159 4.14 0.52 1.35
C LEU A 159 5.60 0.53 0.88
N PHE A 160 5.89 1.14 -0.28
CA PHE A 160 7.24 1.24 -0.82
C PHE A 160 7.96 2.55 -0.46
N TYR A 161 7.28 3.46 0.25
CA TYR A 161 7.87 4.69 0.79
C TYR A 161 8.25 4.59 2.27
N VAL A 162 7.69 3.66 3.05
CA VAL A 162 8.04 3.52 4.47
C VAL A 162 9.18 2.51 4.65
N PRO A 163 10.32 2.86 5.29
CA PRO A 163 11.40 1.91 5.55
C PRO A 163 10.91 0.69 6.34
N ALA A 164 11.59 -0.44 6.18
CA ALA A 164 11.23 -1.74 6.76
C ALA A 164 9.91 -2.35 6.22
N ILE A 165 8.80 -1.58 6.15
CA ILE A 165 7.56 -2.01 5.46
C ILE A 165 7.85 -2.29 3.98
N LYS A 166 8.62 -1.40 3.34
CA LYS A 166 9.10 -1.58 1.97
C LYS A 166 9.87 -2.88 1.79
N ASP A 167 10.80 -3.18 2.70
CA ASP A 167 11.63 -4.39 2.62
C ASP A 167 10.79 -5.64 2.78
N LEU A 168 9.92 -5.66 3.79
CA LEU A 168 9.01 -6.78 4.02
C LEU A 168 8.10 -7.02 2.81
N SER A 169 7.50 -5.95 2.27
CA SER A 169 6.65 -6.02 1.08
C SER A 169 7.41 -6.57 -0.11
N ALA A 170 8.64 -6.09 -0.33
CA ALA A 170 9.49 -6.56 -1.42
C ALA A 170 9.92 -8.02 -1.23
N TRP A 171 10.29 -8.44 -0.01
CA TRP A 171 10.70 -9.82 0.31
C TRP A 171 9.55 -10.82 0.11
N LEU A 172 8.33 -10.44 0.50
CA LEU A 172 7.11 -11.23 0.26
C LEU A 172 6.69 -11.25 -1.22
N GLY A 173 7.32 -10.42 -2.08
CA GLY A 173 7.06 -10.36 -3.51
C GLY A 173 5.85 -9.51 -3.88
N PHE A 174 5.38 -8.65 -2.97
CA PHE A 174 4.35 -7.67 -3.27
C PHE A 174 4.87 -6.64 -4.27
N ARG A 175 3.95 -6.06 -5.02
CA ARG A 175 4.26 -5.02 -5.99
C ARG A 175 3.31 -3.85 -5.84
N GLN A 176 3.70 -2.66 -6.31
CA GLN A 176 2.82 -1.51 -6.25
C GLN A 176 1.75 -1.56 -7.35
N VAL A 177 0.54 -1.11 -7.03
CA VAL A 177 -0.58 -1.06 -7.96
C VAL A 177 -0.43 0.13 -8.92
N THR A 178 0.16 -0.13 -10.08
CA THR A 178 0.15 0.79 -11.23
C THR A 178 -0.13 0.01 -12.50
N ARG A 179 -0.60 0.67 -13.56
CA ARG A 179 -0.90 0.02 -14.85
C ARG A 179 0.29 -0.79 -15.39
N ARG A 180 1.50 -0.22 -15.33
CA ARG A 180 2.74 -0.89 -15.78
C ARG A 180 3.05 -2.12 -14.92
N THR A 181 2.99 -1.99 -13.59
CA THR A 181 3.26 -3.13 -12.69
C THR A 181 2.23 -4.23 -12.87
N PHE A 182 0.95 -3.86 -12.97
CA PHE A 182 -0.16 -4.77 -13.14
C PHE A 182 0.04 -5.63 -14.39
N ALA A 183 0.23 -4.98 -15.54
CA ALA A 183 0.43 -5.68 -16.81
C ALA A 183 1.69 -6.56 -16.77
N ARG A 184 2.76 -6.09 -16.13
CA ARG A 184 3.99 -6.86 -15.97
C ARG A 184 3.79 -8.09 -15.08
N ALA A 185 3.18 -7.93 -13.91
CA ALA A 185 2.94 -9.02 -12.97
C ALA A 185 2.02 -10.08 -13.57
N LEU A 186 0.97 -9.66 -14.28
CA LEU A 186 0.04 -10.57 -14.94
C LEU A 186 0.72 -11.36 -16.08
N ARG A 187 1.64 -10.74 -16.83
CA ARG A 187 2.43 -11.47 -17.85
C ARG A 187 3.44 -12.44 -17.23
N GLU A 188 4.07 -12.06 -16.12
CA GLU A 188 5.14 -12.86 -15.50
C GLU A 188 4.62 -14.04 -14.67
N HIS A 189 3.47 -13.88 -14.00
CA HIS A 189 2.97 -14.86 -13.01
C HIS A 189 1.59 -15.43 -13.34
N GLY A 190 0.92 -14.94 -14.39
CA GLY A 190 -0.41 -15.41 -14.79
C GLY A 190 -1.55 -14.97 -13.87
N ALA A 191 -1.29 -14.65 -12.60
CA ALA A 191 -2.31 -14.20 -11.66
C ALA A 191 -1.87 -12.97 -10.86
N VAL A 192 -2.79 -12.05 -10.63
CA VAL A 192 -2.62 -10.91 -9.72
C VAL A 192 -3.81 -10.81 -8.77
N VAL A 193 -3.58 -10.26 -7.59
CA VAL A 193 -4.63 -9.93 -6.63
C VAL A 193 -4.48 -8.50 -6.16
N MET A 194 -5.59 -7.79 -6.03
CA MET A 194 -5.63 -6.42 -5.54
C MET A 194 -6.92 -6.20 -4.79
N CYS A 195 -6.95 -5.18 -3.93
CA CYS A 195 -8.19 -4.73 -3.33
C CYS A 195 -8.82 -3.68 -4.27
N PRO A 196 -9.93 -3.99 -4.97
CA PRO A 196 -10.65 -3.00 -5.76
C PRO A 196 -11.30 -1.97 -4.83
N GLY A 197 -11.38 -0.73 -5.33
CA GLY A 197 -11.75 0.44 -4.53
C GLY A 197 -10.51 1.13 -3.95
N GLY A 198 -10.52 2.45 -3.94
CA GLY A 198 -9.53 3.28 -3.28
C GLY A 198 -10.02 3.77 -1.91
N GLN A 199 -9.41 4.85 -1.43
CA GLN A 199 -9.81 5.47 -0.16
C GLN A 199 -11.25 5.99 -0.18
N ALA A 200 -11.81 6.28 -1.37
CA ALA A 200 -13.18 6.74 -1.50
C ALA A 200 -14.20 5.64 -1.15
N GLU A 201 -13.92 4.39 -1.50
CA GLU A 201 -14.78 3.25 -1.21
C GLU A 201 -14.64 2.77 0.24
N LEU A 202 -13.50 3.08 0.89
CA LEU A 202 -13.23 2.74 2.29
C LEU A 202 -14.33 3.23 3.25
N VAL A 203 -14.86 4.44 3.06
CA VAL A 203 -15.89 5.02 3.95
C VAL A 203 -17.20 4.22 3.92
N TYR A 204 -17.42 3.44 2.85
CA TYR A 204 -18.58 2.59 2.66
C TYR A 204 -18.35 1.14 3.10
N ALA A 205 -17.16 0.76 3.58
CA ALA A 205 -16.85 -0.60 3.99
C ALA A 205 -17.83 -1.16 5.05
N HIS A 206 -18.33 -0.30 5.94
CA HIS A 206 -19.36 -0.67 6.94
C HIS A 206 -20.66 -1.21 6.32
N ARG A 207 -20.94 -0.90 5.05
CA ARG A 207 -22.13 -1.39 4.33
C ARG A 207 -21.99 -2.84 3.88
N ALA A 208 -20.75 -3.33 3.68
CA ALA A 208 -20.50 -4.72 3.29
C ALA A 208 -20.90 -5.73 4.39
N HIS A 209 -20.97 -5.29 5.65
CA HIS A 209 -21.33 -6.11 6.81
C HIS A 209 -22.74 -5.84 7.34
N ARG A 210 -23.57 -5.07 6.64
CA ARG A 210 -24.97 -4.92 7.05
C ARG A 210 -25.72 -6.23 6.76
N PRO A 211 -26.48 -6.77 7.73
CA PRO A 211 -27.46 -7.79 7.44
C PRO A 211 -28.37 -7.29 6.32
N GLN A 212 -28.42 -8.03 5.21
CA GLN A 212 -29.42 -7.76 4.19
C GLN A 212 -30.79 -7.95 4.84
N PRO A 213 -31.74 -7.02 4.67
CA PRO A 213 -33.12 -7.28 5.05
C PRO A 213 -33.59 -8.53 4.30
N PRO A 214 -34.47 -9.35 4.91
CA PRO A 214 -35.01 -10.51 4.23
C PRO A 214 -35.62 -10.10 2.89
N PRO A 215 -35.50 -10.94 1.84
CA PRO A 215 -36.09 -10.64 0.55
C PRO A 215 -37.57 -10.30 0.74
N ALA A 216 -38.03 -9.26 0.04
CA ALA A 216 -39.44 -8.89 0.07
C ALA A 216 -40.28 -10.12 -0.28
N PRO A 217 -41.39 -10.38 0.43
CA PRO A 217 -42.27 -11.48 0.09
C PRO A 217 -42.68 -11.33 -1.39
N PRO A 218 -42.80 -12.45 -2.13
CA PRO A 218 -43.31 -12.39 -3.48
C PRO A 218 -44.67 -11.65 -3.46
N PRO A 219 -44.97 -10.82 -4.48
CA PRO A 219 -46.25 -10.14 -4.54
C PRO A 219 -47.35 -11.17 -4.36
N SER A 220 -48.22 -10.95 -3.37
CA SER A 220 -49.37 -11.81 -3.12
C SER A 220 -50.26 -11.78 -4.36
N SER A 221 -50.16 -12.82 -5.16
CA SER A 221 -51.08 -13.07 -6.26
C SER A 221 -52.45 -13.41 -5.69
N CYS A 222 -53.26 -12.39 -5.39
CA CYS A 222 -54.71 -12.50 -5.22
C CYS A 222 -55.31 -11.08 -5.17
N GLU A 223 -55.31 -10.38 -6.30
CA GLU A 223 -56.43 -9.51 -6.63
C GLU A 223 -57.23 -10.21 -7.75
N PRO A 224 -58.56 -10.32 -7.63
CA PRO A 224 -59.37 -10.91 -8.68
C PRO A 224 -59.28 -10.04 -9.94
N ALA A 225 -59.04 -10.72 -11.07
CA ALA A 225 -58.91 -10.10 -12.38
C ALA A 225 -60.14 -9.24 -12.73
N GLY A 226 -59.93 -7.92 -12.74
CA GLY A 226 -60.70 -7.00 -13.56
C GLY A 226 -60.16 -7.05 -14.98
N THR A 227 -61.03 -7.38 -15.92
CA THR A 227 -60.84 -7.53 -17.36
C THR A 227 -60.21 -6.32 -18.08
N THR A 228 -59.50 -6.64 -19.18
CA THR A 228 -58.97 -5.80 -20.30
C THR A 228 -57.63 -5.07 -20.03
N ASP A 229 -56.59 -5.09 -20.87
CA ASP A 229 -56.32 -5.67 -22.19
C ASP A 229 -54.79 -5.89 -22.38
N HIS A 230 -54.44 -6.80 -23.29
CA HIS A 230 -53.11 -7.23 -23.72
C HIS A 230 -52.07 -6.11 -23.99
N VAL A 231 -50.77 -6.36 -23.70
CA VAL A 231 -49.69 -6.55 -24.70
C VAL A 231 -48.43 -7.14 -24.03
N SER A 232 -47.82 -8.08 -24.76
CA SER A 232 -46.62 -8.89 -24.54
C SER A 232 -45.31 -8.16 -24.21
N GLY A 233 -44.42 -8.83 -23.46
CA GLY A 233 -42.97 -8.58 -23.55
C GLY A 233 -42.20 -8.84 -22.25
N ALA A 234 -41.95 -10.11 -21.93
CA ALA A 234 -40.91 -10.48 -20.96
C ALA A 234 -39.58 -10.63 -21.70
N GLU A 235 -38.62 -9.75 -21.44
CA GLU A 235 -37.21 -9.98 -21.76
C GLU A 235 -36.33 -9.61 -20.56
N GLY A 236 -35.43 -10.55 -20.22
CA GLY A 236 -34.57 -10.51 -19.06
C GLY A 236 -33.57 -9.36 -19.13
N LYS A 237 -33.49 -8.59 -18.03
CA LYS A 237 -32.49 -7.53 -17.88
C LYS A 237 -31.17 -8.14 -17.39
N ALA A 238 -30.40 -8.68 -18.34
CA ALA A 238 -28.98 -8.93 -18.13
C ALA A 238 -28.28 -7.59 -17.83
N TRP A 239 -27.44 -7.56 -16.80
CA TRP A 239 -26.57 -6.42 -16.52
C TRP A 239 -25.50 -6.33 -17.61
N ALA A 240 -25.78 -5.56 -18.66
CA ALA A 240 -24.82 -5.24 -19.71
C ALA A 240 -23.79 -4.24 -19.17
N LEU A 241 -22.51 -4.63 -19.19
CA LEU A 241 -21.41 -3.70 -19.02
C LEU A 241 -21.40 -2.73 -20.21
N PRO A 242 -21.21 -1.41 -20.01
CA PRO A 242 -21.06 -0.49 -21.12
C PRO A 242 -19.80 -0.83 -21.92
N SER A 243 -19.98 -1.10 -23.21
CA SER A 243 -18.91 -1.23 -24.19
C SER A 243 -18.16 0.10 -24.32
N ASN A 244 -16.85 0.11 -24.05
CA ASN A 244 -16.02 1.26 -24.40
C ASN A 244 -15.01 0.83 -25.48
N GLN A 245 -15.24 1.33 -26.70
CA GLN A 245 -14.29 1.34 -27.80
C GLN A 245 -13.20 2.40 -27.54
N PRO A 246 -11.98 2.26 -28.11
CA PRO A 246 -10.82 3.00 -27.67
C PRO A 246 -10.75 4.39 -28.30
N GLY A 247 -10.89 5.43 -27.49
CA GLY A 247 -10.53 6.82 -27.81
C GLY A 247 -9.42 7.29 -26.88
N GLY A 248 -8.34 7.85 -27.43
CA GLY A 248 -7.12 8.22 -26.71
C GLY A 248 -7.20 9.49 -25.86
N ALA A 249 -5.99 9.89 -25.41
CA ALA A 249 -5.65 10.98 -24.49
C ALA A 249 -5.88 10.63 -23.01
N ASP A 250 -5.09 11.07 -22.02
CA ASP A 250 -3.74 11.62 -21.92
C ASP A 250 -3.44 11.63 -20.39
N SER A 251 -2.18 11.87 -20.04
CA SER A 251 -1.60 12.05 -18.71
C SER A 251 -2.53 12.44 -17.54
N ALA A 252 -2.45 11.70 -16.43
CA ALA A 252 -2.76 12.20 -15.09
C ALA A 252 -1.49 12.16 -14.25
N ASP A 253 -0.78 13.28 -14.29
CA ASP A 253 0.35 13.62 -13.44
C ASP A 253 -0.24 14.31 -12.19
N SER A 254 0.08 13.82 -11.00
CA SER A 254 -0.45 14.38 -9.74
C SER A 254 0.56 15.32 -9.12
N SER A 255 0.51 16.59 -9.51
CA SER A 255 1.05 17.72 -8.75
C SER A 255 0.24 18.98 -9.03
N GLY A 256 -0.19 19.70 -8.00
CA GLY A 256 -0.90 20.97 -8.16
C GLY A 256 -1.86 21.32 -7.03
N ILE A 257 -1.30 21.85 -5.94
CA ILE A 257 -2.01 22.73 -5.01
C ILE A 257 -2.19 24.07 -5.70
N ALA A 258 -3.42 24.55 -5.93
CA ALA A 258 -3.75 25.97 -5.97
C ALA A 258 -5.27 26.21 -5.89
N SER A 259 -5.57 27.29 -5.18
CA SER A 259 -6.85 27.93 -4.84
C SER A 259 -7.79 28.27 -5.99
N GLY A 260 -9.10 28.21 -5.72
CA GLY A 260 -10.14 28.83 -6.57
C GLY A 260 -11.51 28.83 -5.90
N THR A 261 -11.91 29.99 -5.36
CA THR A 261 -13.19 30.27 -4.70
C THR A 261 -14.38 30.44 -5.66
N ARG A 262 -15.55 29.89 -5.29
CA ARG A 262 -16.91 30.49 -5.24
C ARG A 262 -17.99 29.51 -5.72
N GLY A 263 -19.01 29.28 -4.88
CA GLY A 263 -20.32 28.85 -5.32
C GLY A 263 -21.15 28.03 -4.32
N GLY A 264 -21.89 28.72 -3.43
CA GLY A 264 -23.24 28.32 -3.00
C GLY A 264 -23.40 27.26 -1.89
N LEU A 265 -23.71 27.72 -0.67
CA LEU A 265 -24.38 26.95 0.40
C LEU A 265 -25.88 26.79 0.09
N PRO A 266 -26.61 25.87 0.77
CA PRO A 266 -27.21 26.25 2.05
C PRO A 266 -27.00 25.26 3.21
N HIS A 267 -26.75 25.89 4.36
CA HIS A 267 -26.94 25.51 5.76
C HIS A 267 -27.70 24.23 6.13
N VAL A 268 -27.08 23.44 7.03
CA VAL A 268 -27.72 22.96 8.27
C VAL A 268 -26.72 23.11 9.41
N ALA A 269 -27.13 23.84 10.45
CA ALA A 269 -26.35 24.15 11.63
C ALA A 269 -26.40 23.01 12.67
N SER A 270 -25.28 22.76 13.34
CA SER A 270 -25.29 22.36 14.76
C SER A 270 -24.01 22.85 15.41
N SER A 271 -24.22 23.66 16.44
CA SER A 271 -23.29 24.36 17.31
C SER A 271 -22.41 23.45 18.16
N ALA A 272 -21.16 23.84 18.35
CA ALA A 272 -20.47 23.77 19.64
C ALA A 272 -19.30 24.78 19.64
N SER A 273 -19.52 25.90 20.33
CA SER A 273 -18.54 26.95 20.58
C SER A 273 -17.70 26.61 21.81
N VAL A 274 -16.37 26.74 21.70
CA VAL A 274 -15.50 27.05 22.84
C VAL A 274 -14.57 28.18 22.41
N SER A 275 -14.68 29.28 23.15
CA SER A 275 -14.00 30.55 23.02
C SER A 275 -12.66 30.55 23.77
N SER A 276 -11.65 31.21 23.20
CA SER A 276 -10.72 32.05 23.98
C SER A 276 -10.07 33.10 23.09
N SER A 277 -10.58 34.32 23.27
CA SER A 277 -10.01 35.65 23.04
C SER A 277 -8.53 35.77 22.65
N GLY A 278 -8.29 36.48 21.55
CA GLY A 278 -7.07 37.25 21.35
C GLY A 278 -7.12 38.56 22.14
N ALA A 279 -5.95 39.01 22.59
CA ALA A 279 -5.68 40.38 22.98
C ALA A 279 -4.57 40.90 22.05
N GLY A 280 -4.88 41.94 21.28
CA GLY A 280 -3.90 42.74 20.57
C GLY A 280 -3.36 43.84 21.46
N SER A 281 -2.14 44.28 21.16
CA SER A 281 -1.63 45.60 21.53
C SER A 281 -0.63 46.05 20.47
N ASP A 282 -0.86 47.26 19.99
CA ASP A 282 -0.24 47.94 18.86
C ASP A 282 1.20 48.45 19.09
N ALA A 283 1.80 48.81 17.94
CA ALA A 283 2.69 49.96 17.69
C ALA A 283 4.19 49.89 18.07
N ASN A 284 5.05 49.97 17.05
CA ASN A 284 5.91 51.15 16.85
C ASN A 284 6.55 51.17 15.44
N ASP A 285 6.35 52.30 14.75
CA ASP A 285 6.99 52.71 13.50
C ASP A 285 8.36 53.39 13.74
N ALA A 286 9.39 52.93 13.00
CA ALA A 286 10.49 53.60 12.24
C ALA A 286 11.18 54.92 12.77
N PRO A 287 12.22 55.53 12.12
CA PRO A 287 12.93 55.23 10.85
C PRO A 287 14.48 55.52 10.83
N SER A 288 15.05 55.59 9.61
CA SER A 288 16.31 56.23 9.14
C SER A 288 17.60 55.38 9.11
N ALA A 289 18.54 55.48 8.16
CA ALA A 289 18.74 56.13 6.85
C ALA A 289 20.07 55.53 6.26
N ALA A 290 20.13 55.12 4.98
CA ALA A 290 20.72 55.83 3.82
C ALA A 290 22.27 55.93 3.72
N GLY A 291 22.79 55.65 2.51
CA GLY A 291 24.13 56.01 1.99
C GLY A 291 24.86 54.81 1.34
N SER A 292 24.83 54.56 0.01
CA SER A 292 25.58 55.20 -1.10
C SER A 292 27.09 55.33 -0.81
N SER A 293 28.06 54.97 -1.66
CA SER A 293 28.18 55.01 -3.13
C SER A 293 29.52 54.39 -3.59
N SER A 294 29.61 54.08 -4.90
CA SER A 294 30.78 54.30 -5.83
C SER A 294 32.16 53.69 -5.53
N SER A 295 33.04 53.34 -6.47
CA SER A 295 33.10 53.12 -7.92
C SER A 295 34.59 52.80 -8.25
N ASP A 296 34.85 52.21 -9.43
CA ASP A 296 36.11 52.27 -10.21
C ASP A 296 37.36 51.52 -9.62
N ASP A 297 38.32 50.93 -10.35
CA ASP A 297 38.83 50.94 -11.74
C ASP A 297 39.70 49.66 -11.91
N ALA A 298 39.65 48.89 -13.01
CA ALA A 298 40.47 48.97 -14.24
C ALA A 298 41.95 48.50 -14.16
N GLY A 299 42.36 47.67 -15.15
CA GLY A 299 43.75 47.31 -15.51
C GLY A 299 43.97 45.78 -15.58
N SER A 300 43.83 45.07 -16.71
CA SER A 300 44.52 45.07 -18.01
C SER A 300 46.00 44.65 -18.01
N SER A 301 46.30 43.69 -18.91
CA SER A 301 47.60 43.29 -19.50
C SER A 301 48.47 42.36 -18.64
N ASP A 302 49.25 41.41 -19.14
CA ASP A 302 49.49 40.85 -20.48
C ASP A 302 50.46 39.65 -20.32
N GLY A 303 50.53 38.79 -21.33
CA GLY A 303 51.66 37.86 -21.58
C GLY A 303 51.61 36.53 -20.82
N GLY A 304 51.76 35.36 -21.44
CA GLY A 304 52.29 35.02 -22.75
C GLY A 304 53.11 33.73 -22.64
N GLY A 305 52.93 32.82 -23.59
CA GLY A 305 54.01 31.92 -24.04
C GLY A 305 53.99 30.46 -23.58
N GLY A 306 53.74 29.57 -24.55
CA GLY A 306 54.50 28.33 -24.83
C GLY A 306 54.47 27.21 -23.79
N GLY A 307 54.30 25.93 -24.11
CA GLY A 307 54.42 25.24 -25.39
C GLY A 307 54.80 23.78 -25.07
N GLY A 308 54.30 22.85 -25.90
CA GLY A 308 54.99 21.61 -26.25
C GLY A 308 55.03 20.45 -25.25
N GLY A 309 54.36 19.35 -25.63
CA GLY A 309 55.12 18.18 -26.10
C GLY A 309 55.12 16.90 -25.23
N GLY A 310 54.69 15.81 -25.88
CA GLY A 310 55.08 14.41 -25.61
C GLY A 310 54.26 13.70 -24.52
N GLY A 311 53.59 12.58 -24.75
CA GLY A 311 53.90 11.47 -25.65
C GLY A 311 54.52 10.33 -24.84
N GLY A 312 53.74 9.28 -24.59
CA GLY A 312 54.11 8.07 -23.85
C GLY A 312 52.88 7.31 -23.42
#